data_AF-A0A9N9K2C5-F1
#
_entry.id   AF-A0A9N9K2C5-F1
#
_cell.length_a   1.000
_cell.length_b   1.000
_cell.length_c   1.000
_cell.angle_alpha   90.00
_cell.angle_beta   90.00
_cell.angle_gamma   90.00
#
_symmetry.space_group_name_H-M   'P 1'
#
loop_
_entity.id
_entity.type
_entity.pdbx_description
1 polymer ?
#
loop_
_entity_poly.entity_id
_entity_poly.type
_entity_poly.pdbx_seq_one_letter_code
_entity_poly.pdbx_strand_id
1 'polypeptide(L)' 'LLQSAFLANIGANYRPDQLIFIDEAAKDNRSLNKCYGYTPINVRARKKTIFIYGKRYTILPALSLDGLLAVDIME' A
#
# COMPACT_ATOMS: atom_id res chain seq x y z
N LEU A 1 -24.64 -1.61 -11.38
CA LEU A 1 -25.43 -2.87 -11.44
C LEU A 1 -24.54 -4.11 -11.47
N LEU A 2 -23.48 -4.17 -12.29
CA LEU A 2 -22.62 -5.38 -12.37
C LEU A 2 -21.84 -5.69 -11.07
N GLN A 3 -21.17 -4.69 -10.48
CA GLN A 3 -20.36 -4.88 -9.27
C GLN A 3 -21.19 -5.32 -8.06
N SER A 4 -22.35 -4.70 -7.85
CA SER A 4 -23.25 -5.04 -6.74
C SER A 4 -23.83 -6.46 -6.88
N ALA A 5 -24.17 -6.88 -8.10
CA ALA A 5 -24.63 -8.24 -8.37
C ALA A 5 -23.51 -9.28 -8.17
N PHE A 6 -22.28 -8.94 -8.57
CA PHE A 6 -21.10 -9.78 -8.33
C PHE A 6 -20.81 -9.96 -6.84
N LEU A 7 -20.81 -8.88 -6.06
CA LEU A 7 -20.61 -8.94 -4.61
C LEU A 7 -21.72 -9.74 -3.92
N ALA A 8 -22.98 -9.57 -4.34
CA ALA A 8 -24.10 -10.35 -3.81
C ALA A 8 -23.96 -11.85 -4.12
N ASN A 9 -23.50 -12.20 -5.34
CA ASN A 9 -23.25 -13.59 -5.71
C ASN A 9 -22.12 -14.21 -4.85
N ILE A 10 -21.02 -13.48 -4.64
CA ILE A 10 -19.92 -13.94 -3.80
C ILE A 10 -20.40 -14.18 -2.36
N GLY A 11 -21.11 -13.20 -1.78
CA GLY A 11 -21.58 -13.28 -0.40
C GLY A 11 -22.65 -14.37 -0.17
N ALA A 12 -23.38 -14.77 -1.21
CA ALA A 12 -24.38 -15.82 -1.12
C ALA A 12 -23.82 -17.23 -1.33
N ASN A 13 -22.78 -17.39 -2.16
CA ASN A 13 -22.34 -18.70 -2.64
C ASN A 13 -21.01 -19.19 -2.06
N TYR A 14 -20.21 -18.31 -1.46
CA TYR A 14 -18.88 -18.66 -0.94
C TYR A 14 -18.77 -18.35 0.54
N ARG A 15 -18.12 -19.24 1.28
CA ARG A 15 -17.80 -18.95 2.68
C ARG A 15 -16.56 -18.04 2.77
N PRO A 16 -16.45 -17.19 3.79
CA PRO A 16 -15.30 -16.29 3.95
C PRO A 16 -13.93 -16.97 3.93
N ASP A 17 -13.83 -18.21 4.40
CA ASP A 17 -12.61 -19.04 4.41
C ASP A 17 -12.16 -19.52 3.02
N GLN A 18 -13.03 -19.43 2.01
CA GLN A 18 -12.73 -19.82 0.64
C GLN A 18 -12.27 -18.64 -0.22
N LEU A 19 -12.30 -17.41 0.32
CA LEU A 19 -12.00 -16.21 -0.42
C LEU A 19 -10.52 -15.82 -0.26
N ILE A 20 -9.88 -15.54 -1.39
CA ILE A 20 -8.54 -14.96 -1.47
C ILE A 20 -8.64 -13.66 -2.24
N PHE A 21 -8.16 -12.57 -1.64
CA PHE A 21 -8.14 -11.24 -2.23
C PHE A 21 -6.74 -10.94 -2.75
N ILE A 22 -6.67 -10.52 -4.00
CA ILE A 22 -5.43 -10.09 -4.64
C ILE A 22 -5.62 -8.63 -5.03
N ASP A 23 -4.67 -7.78 -4.66
CA ASP A 23 -4.65 -6.37 -5.02
C ASP A 23 -3.21 -5.95 -5.35
N GLU A 24 -3.04 -4.90 -6.15
CA GLU A 24 -1.73 -4.37 -6.49
C GLU A 24 -1.36 -3.19 -5.59
N ALA A 25 -0.31 -3.37 -4.79
CA ALA A 25 0.20 -2.33 -3.90
C ALA A 25 1.57 -1.82 -4.39
N ALA A 26 1.70 -0.52 -4.63
CA ALA A 26 2.98 0.08 -4.99
C ALA A 26 3.69 0.68 -3.77
N LYS A 27 4.92 0.27 -3.51
CA LYS A 27 5.80 0.82 -2.47
C LYS A 27 6.95 1.59 -3.10
N ASP A 28 6.95 2.90 -2.93
CA ASP A 28 8.08 3.75 -3.31
C ASP A 28 9.05 3.90 -2.12
N ASN A 29 10.34 3.63 -2.35
CA ASN A 29 11.42 3.85 -1.38
C ASN A 29 11.91 5.30 -1.31
N ARG A 30 11.08 6.27 -1.68
CA ARG A 30 11.34 7.68 -1.37
C ARG A 30 11.73 7.81 0.09
N SER A 31 12.89 8.40 0.34
CA SER A 31 13.28 8.84 1.67
C SER A 31 12.19 9.77 2.18
N LEU A 32 11.38 9.29 3.14
CA LEU A 32 10.46 10.12 3.88
C LEU A 32 11.30 11.17 4.59
N ASN A 33 11.44 12.33 3.95
CA ASN A 33 11.98 13.50 4.58
C ASN A 33 11.18 13.71 5.87
N LYS A 34 11.86 13.62 7.03
CA LYS A 34 11.25 13.89 8.33
C LYS A 34 10.34 15.12 8.23
N CYS A 35 9.06 14.97 8.60
CA CYS A 35 8.07 16.06 8.55
C CYS A 35 8.45 17.25 9.44
N TYR A 36 9.30 17.02 10.45
CA TYR A 36 9.60 18.02 11.47
C TYR A 36 11.08 18.39 11.49
N GLY A 37 11.32 19.71 11.42
CA GLY A 37 12.59 20.35 11.76
C GLY A 37 12.30 21.48 12.74
N TYR A 38 13.05 21.55 13.83
CA TYR A 38 12.93 22.65 14.78
C TYR A 38 13.64 23.88 14.23
N THR A 39 13.02 25.04 14.42
CA THR A 39 13.57 26.34 14.03
C THR A 39 13.12 27.38 15.06
N PRO A 40 13.98 28.37 15.39
CA PRO A 40 13.57 29.50 16.21
C PRO A 40 12.36 30.24 15.63
N ILE A 41 11.63 30.95 16.50
CA ILE A 41 10.53 31.82 16.07
C ILE A 41 11.08 32.85 15.06
N ASN A 42 10.35 33.07 13.97
CA ASN A 42 10.75 33.92 12.83
C ASN A 42 11.89 33.40 11.93
N VAL A 43 12.32 32.13 12.06
CA VAL A 43 13.30 31.53 11.15
C VAL A 43 12.65 30.42 10.33
N ARG A 44 12.80 30.43 9.01
CA ARG A 44 12.34 29.33 8.14
C ARG A 44 13.30 28.14 8.30
N ALA A 45 12.78 26.99 8.74
CA ALA A 45 13.53 25.73 8.70
C ALA A 45 13.91 25.40 7.24
N ARG A 46 15.21 25.33 6.93
CA ARG A 46 15.71 24.93 5.62
C ARG A 46 16.39 23.58 5.74
N LYS A 47 15.94 22.60 4.96
CA LYS A 47 16.61 21.30 4.81
C LYS A 47 17.04 21.13 3.37
N LYS A 48 18.35 21.03 3.12
CA LYS A 48 18.87 20.58 1.83
C LYS A 48 18.75 19.07 1.81
N THR A 49 17.83 18.53 1.02
CA THR A 49 17.75 17.09 0.77
C THR A 49 18.16 16.82 -0.67
N ILE A 50 18.90 15.74 -0.88
CA ILE A 50 19.12 15.19 -2.21
C ILE A 50 17.81 14.48 -2.60
N PHE A 51 17.33 14.72 -3.82
CA PHE A 51 16.20 13.97 -4.36
C PHE A 51 16.75 12.64 -4.87
N ILE A 52 16.76 11.62 -4.00
CA ILE A 52 17.14 10.27 -4.40
C ILE A 52 15.87 9.65 -4.98
N TYR A 53 15.88 9.36 -6.29
CA TYR A 53 14.85 8.52 -6.89
C TYR A 53 14.97 7.14 -6.22
N GLY A 54 14.00 6.84 -5.36
CA GLY A 54 13.90 5.52 -4.76
C GLY A 54 13.50 4.49 -5.82
N LYS A 55 13.86 3.23 -5.59
CA LYS A 55 13.27 2.11 -6.33
C LYS A 55 11.79 2.01 -5.96
N ARG A 56 10.92 1.79 -6.96
CA ARG A 56 9.50 1.54 -6.75
C ARG A 56 9.27 0.05 -6.86
N TYR A 57 8.76 -0.56 -5.81
CA TYR A 57 8.37 -1.96 -5.83
C TYR A 57 6.87 -2.07 -6.07
N THR A 58 6.48 -3.00 -6.92
CA THR A 58 5.10 -3.45 -7.05
C THR A 58 4.94 -4.73 -6.24
N ILE A 59 3.99 -4.74 -5.32
CA ILE A 59 3.72 -5.84 -4.40
C ILE A 59 2.35 -6.38 -4.77
N LEU A 60 2.26 -7.69 -5.05
CA LEU A 60 1.02 -8.41 -5.29
C LEU A 60 0.78 -9.37 -4.10
N PRO A 61 0.15 -8.88 -3.01
CA PRO A 61 -0.26 -9.73 -1.92
C PRO A 61 -1.51 -10.54 -2.26
N ALA A 62 -1.52 -11.81 -1.85
CA ALA A 62 -2.71 -12.64 -1.74
C ALA A 62 -3.12 -12.73 -0.26
N LEU A 63 -4.27 -12.17 0.08
CA LEU A 63 -4.82 -12.08 1.43
C LEU A 63 -5.98 -13.06 1.63
N SER A 64 -5.95 -13.81 2.73
CA SER A 64 -7.05 -14.64 3.23
C SER A 64 -7.44 -14.22 4.65
N LEU A 65 -8.41 -14.91 5.26
CA LEU A 65 -8.79 -14.67 6.66
C LEU A 65 -7.63 -14.85 7.66
N ASP A 66 -6.69 -15.75 7.35
CA ASP A 66 -5.54 -16.04 8.21
C ASP A 66 -4.37 -15.05 8.00
N GLY A 67 -4.51 -14.13 7.04
CA GLY A 67 -3.53 -13.08 6.74
C GLY A 67 -2.94 -13.20 5.33
N LEU A 68 -1.65 -12.89 5.20
CA LEU A 68 -0.92 -12.95 3.93
C LEU A 68 -0.56 -14.40 3.59
N LEU A 69 -1.16 -14.92 2.52
CA LEU A 69 -0.94 -16.28 2.04
C LEU A 69 0.28 -16.34 1.10
N ALA A 70 0.41 -15.35 0.23
CA ALA A 70 1.55 -15.20 -0.67
C ALA A 70 1.80 -13.72 -0.95
N VAL A 71 3.05 -13.38 -1.27
CA VAL A 71 3.44 -12.03 -1.68
C VAL A 71 4.42 -12.16 -2.83
N ASP A 72 4.11 -11.55 -3.96
CA ASP A 72 5.07 -11.33 -5.03
C ASP A 72 5.56 -9.88 -4.99
N ILE A 73 6.87 -9.67 -5.16
CA ILE A 73 7.50 -8.36 -5.12
C ILE A 73 8.33 -8.18 -6.39
N MET A 74 7.88 -7.26 -7.22
CA MET A 74 8.51 -6.88 -8.48
C MET A 74 9.22 -5.54 -8.30
N GLU A 75 10.42 -5.40 -8.86
CA GLU A 75 11.16 -4.12 -8.94
C GLU A 75 10.80 -3.33 -10.21
#